data_AF-A0A1V0N4Y6-F1
#
_entry.id   AF-A0A1V0N4Y6-F1
#
_cell.length_a   1.000
_cell.length_b   1.000
_cell.length_c   1.000
_cell.angle_alpha   90.00
_cell.angle_beta   90.00
_cell.angle_gamma   90.00
#
_symmetry.space_group_name_H-M   'P 1'
#
loop_
_entity.id
_entity.type
_entity.pdbx_description
1 polymer ?
#
loop_
_entity_poly.entity_id
_entity_poly.type
_entity_poly.pdbx_seq_one_letter_code
_entity_poly.pdbx_strand_id
1 'polypeptide(L)'
;MNDKYFNIYGIFILIITAFLLGYYGYWYLQIVPAILIGYFMVRKISYIVLAGVASMLGIFIALIPSYATRIRGASLASSIAGIPFYLVILLTFLIIFVITIAGLLIGSSINK
;
A
#
# COMPACT_ATOMS: atom_id res chain seq x y z
N MET A 1 17.71 18.43 -8.05
CA MET A 1 16.42 18.47 -7.34
C MET A 1 16.69 17.99 -5.91
N ASN A 2 16.13 18.60 -4.87
CA ASN A 2 16.47 18.20 -3.50
C ASN A 2 15.87 16.81 -3.23
N ASP A 3 16.71 15.78 -3.09
CA ASP A 3 16.29 14.37 -3.00
C ASP A 3 15.20 14.16 -1.94
N LYS A 4 15.24 14.92 -0.85
CA LYS A 4 14.25 14.86 0.23
C LYS A 4 12.82 15.13 -0.26
N TYR A 5 12.60 16.21 -1.01
CA TYR A 5 11.25 16.54 -1.50
C TYR A 5 10.77 15.50 -2.50
N PHE A 6 11.66 15.02 -3.35
CA PHE A 6 11.36 14.00 -4.35
C PHE A 6 10.91 12.67 -3.73
N ASN A 7 11.59 12.22 -2.66
CA ASN A 7 11.17 11.04 -1.88
C ASN A 7 9.79 11.25 -1.22
N ILE A 8 9.52 12.44 -0.66
CA ILE A 8 8.25 12.76 0.01
C ILE A 8 7.08 12.73 -0.97
N TYR A 9 7.24 13.28 -2.18
CA TYR A 9 6.21 13.19 -3.22
C TYR A 9 5.92 11.73 -3.61
N GLY A 10 6.95 10.88 -3.69
CA GLY A 10 6.76 9.45 -3.94
C GLY A 10 5.92 8.76 -2.86
N ILE A 11 6.18 9.08 -1.58
CA ILE A 11 5.37 8.56 -0.46
C ILE A 11 3.91 9.01 -0.58
N PHE A 12 3.67 10.28 -0.90
CA PHE A 12 2.32 10.81 -1.06
C PHE A 12 1.56 10.11 -2.20
N ILE A 13 2.22 9.86 -3.33
CA ILE A 13 1.63 9.10 -4.45
C ILE A 13 1.27 7.67 -4.01
N LEU A 14 2.10 7.02 -3.19
CA LEU A 14 1.82 5.68 -2.68
C LEU A 14 0.61 5.64 -1.74
N ILE A 15 0.40 6.67 -0.92
CA ILE A 15 -0.80 6.79 -0.09
C ILE A 15 -2.05 6.88 -0.96
N ILE A 16 -2.04 7.77 -1.97
CA ILE A 16 -3.19 7.98 -2.85
C ILE A 16 -3.50 6.72 -3.67
N THR A 17 -2.48 6.11 -4.25
CA THR A 17 -2.66 4.89 -5.05
C THR A 17 -3.15 3.72 -4.20
N ALA A 18 -2.64 3.56 -2.98
CA ALA A 18 -3.13 2.56 -2.05
C ALA A 18 -4.59 2.79 -1.67
N PHE A 19 -4.99 4.05 -1.44
CA PHE A 19 -6.39 4.41 -1.21
C PHE A 19 -7.28 4.06 -2.41
N LEU A 20 -6.92 4.51 -3.62
CA LEU A 20 -7.72 4.26 -4.82
C LEU A 20 -7.84 2.76 -5.11
N LEU A 21 -6.74 2.02 -5.06
CA LEU A 21 -6.74 0.58 -5.28
C LEU A 21 -7.50 -0.17 -4.18
N GLY A 22 -7.38 0.27 -2.93
CA GLY A 22 -8.19 -0.22 -1.81
C GLY A 22 -9.69 -0.02 -2.03
N TYR A 23 -10.08 1.18 -2.46
CA TYR A 23 -11.47 1.55 -2.75
C TYR A 23 -12.08 0.64 -3.84
N TYR A 24 -11.36 0.41 -4.93
CA TYR A 24 -11.82 -0.47 -6.02
C TYR A 24 -11.65 -1.98 -5.75
N GLY A 25 -11.04 -2.35 -4.61
CA GLY A 25 -10.79 -3.75 -4.23
C GLY A 25 -9.59 -4.40 -4.94
N TYR A 26 -8.75 -3.62 -5.61
CA TYR A 26 -7.52 -4.06 -6.29
C TYR A 26 -6.26 -3.74 -5.47
N TRP A 27 -6.38 -3.75 -4.15
CA TRP A 27 -5.32 -3.39 -3.21
C TRP A 27 -4.00 -4.17 -3.43
N TYR A 28 -4.06 -5.39 -3.94
CA TYR A 28 -2.89 -6.20 -4.29
C TYR A 28 -2.09 -5.65 -5.48
N LEU A 29 -2.68 -4.81 -6.35
CA LEU A 29 -1.99 -4.15 -7.45
C LEU A 29 -1.07 -3.02 -7.00
N GLN A 30 -1.04 -2.69 -5.70
CA GLN A 30 -0.16 -1.66 -5.13
C GLN A 30 1.33 -1.91 -5.41
N ILE A 31 1.71 -3.14 -5.75
CA ILE A 31 3.07 -3.47 -6.18
C ILE A 31 3.51 -2.68 -7.43
N VAL A 32 2.60 -2.39 -8.37
CA VAL A 32 2.92 -1.67 -9.62
C VAL A 32 3.35 -0.23 -9.36
N PRO A 33 2.55 0.62 -8.68
CA PRO A 33 3.00 1.97 -8.33
C PRO A 33 4.21 1.93 -7.39
N ALA A 34 4.34 0.93 -6.51
CA ALA A 34 5.54 0.77 -5.68
C ALA A 34 6.82 0.55 -6.52
N ILE A 35 6.78 -0.28 -7.57
CA ILE A 35 7.93 -0.46 -8.48
C ILE A 35 8.28 0.84 -9.19
N LEU A 36 7.29 1.53 -9.76
CA LEU A 36 7.51 2.79 -10.47
C LEU A 36 8.12 3.86 -9.55
N ILE A 37 7.57 4.01 -8.35
CA ILE A 37 8.06 4.98 -7.36
C ILE A 37 9.44 4.59 -6.83
N GLY A 38 9.74 3.30 -6.67
CA GLY A 38 11.07 2.83 -6.29
C GLY A 38 12.10 3.11 -7.37
N TYR A 39 11.71 2.94 -8.64
CA TYR A 39 12.57 3.21 -9.79
C TYR A 39 12.87 4.70 -9.92
N PHE A 40 11.86 5.57 -9.86
CA PHE A 40 12.05 6.98 -10.12
C PHE A 40 12.44 7.79 -8.89
N MET A 41 11.78 7.58 -7.74
CA MET A 41 11.75 8.54 -6.63
C MET A 41 12.45 8.08 -5.35
N VAL A 42 12.14 6.87 -4.88
CA VAL A 42 12.50 6.44 -3.53
C VAL A 42 13.73 5.53 -3.56
N ARG A 43 14.88 6.06 -3.12
CA ARG A 43 16.18 5.36 -3.23
C ARG A 43 16.83 4.97 -1.90
N LYS A 44 16.49 5.66 -0.80
CA LYS A 44 17.06 5.33 0.53
C LYS A 44 16.14 4.38 1.29
N ILE A 45 16.74 3.39 1.94
CA ILE A 45 16.03 2.36 2.72
C ILE A 45 15.10 2.97 3.78
N SER A 46 15.51 4.05 4.45
CA SER A 46 14.65 4.73 5.43
C SER A 46 13.33 5.24 4.83
N TYR A 47 13.37 5.80 3.62
CA TYR A 47 12.17 6.26 2.92
C TYR A 47 11.34 5.10 2.37
N ILE A 48 11.95 3.96 2.04
CA ILE A 48 11.23 2.74 1.63
C ILE A 48 10.37 2.20 2.77
N VAL A 49 10.94 2.10 3.98
CA VAL A 49 10.20 1.64 5.16
C VAL A 49 9.09 2.64 5.52
N LEU A 50 9.38 3.94 5.52
CA LEU A 50 8.38 5.00 5.71
C LEU A 50 7.26 4.93 4.68
N ALA A 51 7.57 4.71 3.41
CA ALA A 51 6.59 4.54 2.34
C ALA A 51 5.70 3.31 2.56
N GLY A 52 6.28 2.20 3.00
CA GLY A 52 5.54 0.99 3.40
C GLY A 52 4.53 1.28 4.51
N VAL A 53 4.96 1.92 5.61
CA VAL A 53 4.04 2.31 6.70
C VAL A 53 3.00 3.31 6.21
N ALA A 54 3.38 4.29 5.38
CA ALA A 54 2.46 5.28 4.84
C ALA A 54 1.40 4.65 3.92
N SER A 55 1.75 3.66 3.11
CA SER A 55 0.79 2.97 2.23
C SER A 55 -0.32 2.24 3.00
N MET A 56 -0.04 1.79 4.22
CA MET A 56 -1.08 1.28 5.13
C MET A 56 -2.14 2.33 5.47
N LEU A 57 -1.76 3.62 5.56
CA LEU A 57 -2.73 4.71 5.81
C LEU A 57 -3.71 4.86 4.64
N GLY A 58 -3.24 4.71 3.40
CA GLY A 58 -4.12 4.74 2.23
C GLY A 58 -5.21 3.67 2.29
N ILE A 59 -4.83 2.45 2.70
CA ILE A 59 -5.76 1.33 2.89
C ILE A 59 -6.67 1.54 4.11
N PHE A 60 -6.14 2.08 5.20
CA PHE A 60 -6.95 2.44 6.37
C PHE A 60 -8.09 3.39 6.00
N ILE A 61 -7.79 4.41 5.19
CA ILE A 61 -8.80 5.36 4.71
C ILE A 61 -9.82 4.64 3.80
N ALA A 62 -9.38 3.73 2.93
CA ALA A 62 -10.27 2.95 2.07
C ALA A 62 -11.19 1.98 2.84
N LEU A 63 -10.84 1.64 4.08
CA LEU A 63 -11.61 0.78 4.98
C LEU A 63 -12.67 1.52 5.80
N ILE A 64 -12.69 2.86 5.76
CA ILE A 64 -13.73 3.65 6.43
C ILE A 64 -15.11 3.22 5.87
N PRO A 65 -16.14 3.02 6.73
CA PRO A 65 -17.44 2.47 6.33
C PRO A 65 -18.11 3.13 5.13
N SER A 66 -17.89 4.42 4.92
CA SER A 66 -18.40 5.20 3.78
C SER A 66 -17.78 4.80 2.43
N TYR A 67 -16.62 4.14 2.44
CA TYR A 67 -15.81 3.83 1.25
C TYR A 67 -15.56 2.32 1.05
N ALA A 68 -15.75 1.50 2.08
CA ALA A 68 -15.34 0.09 2.12
C ALA A 68 -16.32 -0.90 1.44
N THR A 69 -16.80 -0.63 0.23
CA THR A 69 -17.83 -1.46 -0.41
C THR A 69 -17.35 -2.87 -0.80
N ARG A 70 -16.10 -3.04 -1.25
CA ARG A 70 -15.57 -4.35 -1.70
C ARG A 70 -14.75 -5.11 -0.67
N ILE A 71 -14.05 -4.44 0.25
CA ILE A 71 -13.34 -5.12 1.35
C ILE A 71 -14.35 -5.77 2.31
N ARG A 72 -15.57 -5.22 2.40
CA ARG A 72 -16.70 -5.87 3.06
C ARG A 72 -17.07 -7.22 2.44
N GLY A 73 -16.90 -7.41 1.12
CA GLY A 73 -17.10 -8.70 0.46
C GLY A 73 -16.13 -9.78 0.97
N ALA A 74 -14.87 -9.41 1.21
CA ALA A 74 -13.89 -10.29 1.85
C ALA A 74 -14.24 -10.56 3.32
N SER A 75 -14.83 -9.60 4.04
CA SER A 75 -15.32 -9.80 5.41
C SER A 75 -16.57 -10.68 5.51
N LEU A 76 -17.43 -10.65 4.48
CA LEU A 76 -18.57 -11.56 4.36
C LEU A 76 -18.08 -12.98 4.09
N ALA A 77 -17.11 -13.15 3.19
CA ALA A 77 -16.44 -14.43 2.96
C ALA A 77 -15.67 -14.93 4.21
N SER A 78 -15.03 -14.04 4.96
CA SER A 78 -14.33 -14.39 6.21
C SER A 78 -15.29 -14.79 7.32
N SER A 79 -16.48 -14.17 7.38
CA SER A 79 -17.54 -14.54 8.32
C SER A 79 -18.11 -15.93 8.02
N ILE A 80 -18.15 -16.32 6.75
CA ILE A 80 -18.48 -17.70 6.33
C ILE A 80 -17.36 -18.69 6.72
N ALA A 81 -16.10 -18.27 6.64
CA ALA A 81 -14.92 -19.07 7.02
C ALA A 81 -14.58 -19.05 8.52
N GLY A 82 -15.37 -18.35 9.36
CA GLY A 82 -15.13 -18.24 10.81
C GLY A 82 -13.92 -17.39 11.20
N ILE A 83 -13.37 -16.58 10.28
CA ILE A 83 -12.21 -15.72 10.55
C ILE A 83 -12.68 -14.35 11.07
N PRO A 84 -12.26 -13.94 12.28
CA PRO A 84 -12.58 -12.63 12.82
C PRO A 84 -12.16 -11.46 11.90
N PHE A 85 -13.03 -10.45 11.78
CA PHE A 85 -12.82 -9.31 10.88
C PHE A 85 -11.52 -8.54 11.14
N TYR A 86 -11.09 -8.41 12.41
CA TYR A 86 -9.85 -7.74 12.75
C TYR A 86 -8.60 -8.47 12.20
N LEU A 87 -8.65 -9.80 12.07
CA LEU A 87 -7.56 -10.56 11.45
C LEU A 87 -7.49 -10.31 9.94
N VAL A 88 -8.63 -10.17 9.26
CA VAL A 88 -8.66 -9.82 7.83
C VAL A 88 -8.04 -8.45 7.59
N ILE A 89 -8.37 -7.47 8.44
CA ILE A 89 -7.76 -6.14 8.39
C ILE A 89 -6.26 -6.27 8.62
N LEU A 90 -5.83 -6.91 9.71
CA LEU A 90 -4.41 -7.05 10.03
C LEU A 90 -3.61 -7.69 8.88
N LEU A 91 -4.13 -8.78 8.30
CA LEU A 91 -3.50 -9.45 7.16
C LEU A 91 -3.43 -8.54 5.93
N THR A 92 -4.49 -7.80 5.63
CA THR A 92 -4.50 -6.85 4.50
C THR A 92 -3.41 -5.78 4.69
N PHE A 93 -3.24 -5.26 5.90
CA PHE A 93 -2.19 -4.29 6.23
C PHE A 93 -0.79 -4.88 6.07
N LEU A 94 -0.56 -6.08 6.59
CA LEU A 94 0.73 -6.77 6.47
C LEU A 94 1.08 -7.06 5.00
N ILE A 95 0.11 -7.52 4.21
CA ILE A 95 0.33 -7.78 2.79
C ILE A 95 0.67 -6.47 2.06
N ILE A 96 -0.10 -5.40 2.29
CA ILE A 96 0.15 -4.07 1.68
C ILE A 96 1.55 -3.56 2.00
N PHE A 97 1.98 -3.70 3.25
CA PHE A 97 3.32 -3.31 3.67
C PHE A 97 4.40 -4.10 2.95
N VAL A 98 4.26 -5.43 2.89
CA VAL A 98 5.22 -6.31 2.23
C VAL A 98 5.28 -6.04 0.74
N ILE A 99 4.15 -5.95 0.03
CA ILE A 99 4.15 -5.72 -1.42
C ILE A 99 4.66 -4.31 -1.77
N THR A 100 4.40 -3.32 -0.92
CA THR A 100 4.90 -1.95 -1.14
C THR A 100 6.42 -1.89 -0.96
N ILE A 101 6.94 -2.50 0.11
CA ILE A 101 8.39 -2.58 0.32
C ILE A 101 9.06 -3.38 -0.79
N ALA A 102 8.52 -4.55 -1.12
CA ALA A 102 9.06 -5.40 -2.19
C ALA A 102 9.09 -4.65 -3.52
N GLY A 103 7.99 -4.00 -3.90
CA GLY A 103 7.93 -3.20 -5.13
C GLY A 103 8.95 -2.07 -5.14
N LEU A 104 9.07 -1.32 -4.04
CA LEU A 104 10.05 -0.24 -3.91
C LEU A 104 11.50 -0.73 -3.97
N LEU A 105 11.81 -1.87 -3.35
CA LEU A 105 13.14 -2.49 -3.41
C LEU A 105 13.48 -2.97 -4.82
N ILE A 106 12.52 -3.57 -5.52
CA ILE A 106 12.68 -3.97 -6.92
C ILE A 106 12.90 -2.74 -7.81
N GLY A 107 12.05 -1.72 -7.70
CA GLY A 107 12.20 -0.51 -8.49
C GLY A 107 13.55 0.18 -8.25
N SER A 108 13.92 0.34 -6.98
CA SER A 108 15.16 1.03 -6.61
C SER A 108 16.42 0.24 -6.95
N SER A 109 16.35 -1.09 -7.10
CA SER A 109 17.51 -1.89 -7.51
C SER A 109 17.82 -1.78 -9.01
N ILE A 110 16.82 -1.50 -9.84
CA ILE A 110 16.99 -1.35 -11.30
C ILE A 110 17.68 -0.01 -11.63
N ASN A 111 17.46 1.03 -10.84
CA ASN A 111 18.01 2.38 -11.06
C ASN A 111 19.23 2.71 -10.17
N LYS A 112 19.98 1.69 -9.76
CA LYS A 112 21.23 1.83 -8.98
C LYS A 112 22.44 2.02 -9.88
#